data_AF-A0A3A4PEV2-F1
#
_entry.id   AF-A0A3A4PEV2-F1
#
_cell.length_a   1.000
_cell.length_b   1.000
_cell.length_c   1.000
_cell.angle_alpha   90.00
_cell.angle_beta   90.00
_cell.angle_gamma   90.00
#
_symmetry.space_group_name_H-M   'P 1'
#
loop_
_entity.id
_entity.type
_entity.pdbx_description
1 polymer ?
#
loop_
_entity_poly.entity_id
_entity_poly.type
_entity_poly.pdbx_seq_one_letter_code
_entity_poly.pdbx_strand_id
1 'polypeptide(L)'
;MEEATVPDKSQPSPDLPPAGSVVIKLVAVPLLIVTLIVGGAITVVILFGRISAEQDRSVSDLLAAVESPHGEKLLDVALMPRDKEIWQAARELAMRLDKKEVEVTPAELSDVVQRLSALSDRMLASARDLGKTGVQKFEFVLAALARTDRPEAIAAIVRCLDCSLWEVRRSAVQALASMHQVEGVRDAALGPICRLAGEDPEPVVRTVSAYALSFVADPSDAAAIDVLTGICTGDESDREVIWNAALSLARLGSPAGRSELRDMLDRTYWSEKVPMRVEQSPGQFVEAPMSASRVDEHLIAAIDAVSHLEDEELWSLVRGLERDPSLSVVHKVREVLEKRPSDGGA
;
A
#
# COMPACT_ATOMS: atom_id res chain seq x y z
N MET A 1 79.31 64.35 37.53
CA MET A 1 80.30 63.84 36.57
C MET A 1 79.55 62.84 35.70
N GLU A 2 78.77 63.30 34.72
CA GLU A 2 79.22 63.93 33.48
C GLU A 2 80.19 63.01 32.74
N GLU A 3 79.65 62.23 31.79
CA GLU A 3 80.29 62.07 30.50
C GLU A 3 79.24 61.70 29.43
N ALA A 4 79.16 62.56 28.42
CA ALA A 4 78.35 62.39 27.23
C ALA A 4 79.07 61.44 26.26
N THR A 5 78.34 60.59 25.55
CA THR A 5 78.88 59.91 24.36
C THR A 5 77.81 59.68 23.28
N VAL A 6 77.87 60.56 22.28
CA VAL A 6 77.80 60.34 20.81
C VAL A 6 76.76 59.35 20.23
N PRO A 7 75.95 59.78 19.23
CA PRO A 7 74.96 58.94 18.56
C PRO A 7 75.59 58.12 17.42
N ASP A 8 75.33 56.81 17.38
CA ASP A 8 75.69 55.95 16.26
C ASP A 8 74.54 55.84 15.26
N LYS A 9 74.82 56.27 14.03
CA LYS A 9 73.95 56.18 12.85
C LYS A 9 74.26 54.86 12.15
N SER A 10 73.37 53.88 12.29
CA SER A 10 73.26 52.78 11.32
C SER A 10 71.89 52.12 11.44
N GLN A 11 70.87 52.73 10.83
CA GLN A 11 69.63 52.01 10.54
C GLN A 11 69.88 51.09 9.33
N PRO A 12 69.75 49.76 9.46
CA PRO A 12 69.76 48.87 8.31
C PRO A 12 68.49 49.06 7.49
N SER A 13 68.64 49.12 6.16
CA SER A 13 67.51 49.13 5.23
C SER A 13 66.70 47.84 5.40
N PRO A 14 65.36 47.88 5.40
CA PRO A 14 64.54 46.69 5.50
C PRO A 14 64.71 45.86 4.22
N ASP A 15 65.27 44.66 4.37
CA ASP A 15 65.29 43.62 3.34
C ASP A 15 63.85 43.29 2.91
N LEU A 16 63.45 43.81 1.75
CA LEU A 16 62.21 43.44 1.09
C LEU A 16 62.35 41.99 0.60
N PRO A 17 61.49 41.06 1.04
CA PRO A 17 61.54 39.69 0.55
C PRO A 17 61.27 39.66 -0.96
N PRO A 18 61.89 38.74 -1.71
CA PRO A 18 61.75 38.67 -3.16
C PRO A 18 60.27 38.48 -3.53
N ALA A 19 59.73 39.42 -4.30
CA ALA A 19 58.31 39.52 -4.64
C ALA A 19 57.71 38.23 -5.26
N GLY A 20 58.55 37.34 -5.84
CA GLY A 20 58.12 36.06 -6.37
C GLY A 20 57.63 35.05 -5.32
N SER A 21 58.12 35.11 -4.08
CA SER A 21 57.75 34.17 -3.00
C SER A 21 56.33 34.42 -2.49
N VAL A 22 55.88 35.68 -2.49
CA VAL A 22 54.56 36.07 -1.99
C VAL A 22 53.47 35.70 -3.00
N VAL A 23 53.71 35.90 -4.30
CA VAL A 23 52.74 35.55 -5.36
C VAL A 23 52.50 34.04 -5.44
N ILE A 24 53.55 33.23 -5.31
CA ILE A 24 53.43 31.77 -5.29
C ILE A 24 52.62 31.31 -4.07
N LYS A 25 52.88 31.87 -2.88
CA LYS A 25 52.11 31.54 -1.67
C LYS A 25 50.65 31.99 -1.77
N LEU A 26 50.37 33.13 -2.39
CA LEU A 26 49.01 33.66 -2.53
C LEU A 26 48.13 32.82 -3.47
N VAL A 27 48.72 32.13 -4.46
CA VAL A 27 47.98 31.33 -5.44
C VAL A 27 48.01 29.83 -5.10
N ALA A 28 49.16 29.30 -4.68
CA ALA A 28 49.31 27.86 -4.45
C ALA A 28 48.55 27.38 -3.21
N VAL A 29 48.50 28.19 -2.13
CA VAL A 29 47.84 27.79 -0.89
C VAL A 29 46.31 27.67 -1.08
N PRO A 30 45.60 28.66 -1.67
CA PRO A 30 44.18 28.51 -1.97
C PRO A 30 43.89 27.37 -2.94
N LEU A 31 44.72 27.17 -3.97
CA LEU A 31 44.54 26.09 -4.93
C LEU A 31 44.66 24.71 -4.27
N LEU A 32 45.62 24.53 -3.36
CA LEU A 32 45.78 23.29 -2.59
C LEU A 32 44.56 23.03 -1.70
N ILE A 33 44.07 24.07 -1.01
CA ILE A 33 42.87 23.97 -0.16
C ILE A 33 41.65 23.58 -0.99
N VAL A 34 41.42 24.23 -2.13
CA VAL A 34 40.32 23.89 -3.05
C VAL A 34 40.46 22.46 -3.56
N THR A 35 41.67 22.03 -3.92
CA THR A 35 41.92 20.66 -4.39
C THR A 35 41.63 19.62 -3.30
N LEU A 36 42.00 19.89 -2.05
CA LEU A 36 41.71 19.03 -0.90
C LEU A 36 40.21 18.96 -0.60
N ILE A 37 39.51 20.09 -0.62
CA ILE A 37 38.06 20.13 -0.35
C ILE A 37 37.29 19.45 -1.47
N VAL A 38 37.56 19.80 -2.74
CA VAL A 38 36.87 19.23 -3.90
C VAL A 38 37.24 17.76 -4.06
N GLY A 39 38.51 17.40 -3.92
CA GLY A 39 38.96 16.01 -3.96
C GLY A 39 38.36 15.18 -2.82
N GLY A 40 38.27 15.74 -1.61
CA GLY A 40 37.59 15.14 -0.47
C GLY A 40 36.09 14.94 -0.72
N ALA A 41 35.40 15.96 -1.23
CA ALA A 41 33.98 15.90 -1.57
C ALA A 41 33.70 14.87 -2.67
N ILE A 42 34.50 14.85 -3.74
CA ILE A 42 34.40 13.83 -4.80
C ILE A 42 34.65 12.43 -4.24
N THR A 43 35.66 12.28 -3.37
CA THR A 43 35.95 10.98 -2.73
C THR A 43 34.78 10.52 -1.89
N VAL A 44 34.18 11.41 -1.09
CA VAL A 44 32.97 11.13 -0.30
C VAL A 44 31.81 10.75 -1.22
N VAL A 45 31.55 11.51 -2.28
CA VAL A 45 30.48 11.20 -3.25
C VAL A 45 30.72 9.87 -3.96
N ILE A 46 31.96 9.50 -4.29
CA ILE A 46 32.28 8.20 -4.89
C ILE A 46 32.15 7.07 -3.85
N LEU A 47 32.60 7.29 -2.61
CA LEU A 47 32.51 6.28 -1.54
C LEU A 47 31.05 6.01 -1.18
N PHE A 48 30.28 7.06 -0.91
CA PHE A 48 28.86 6.95 -0.58
C PHE A 48 28.01 6.63 -1.81
N GLY A 49 28.37 7.12 -3.00
CA GLY A 49 27.69 6.77 -4.26
C GLY A 49 27.90 5.33 -4.69
N ARG A 50 29.03 4.70 -4.32
CA ARG A 50 29.27 3.25 -4.52
C ARG A 50 28.65 2.38 -3.45
N ILE A 51 28.46 2.90 -2.23
CA ILE A 51 27.71 2.21 -1.17
C ILE A 51 26.20 2.32 -1.41
N SER A 52 25.75 3.42 -2.02
CA SER A 52 24.38 3.67 -2.47
C SER A 52 24.11 3.20 -3.91
N ALA A 53 25.12 2.71 -4.62
CA ALA A 53 24.88 1.91 -5.81
C ALA A 53 24.24 0.64 -5.29
N GLU A 54 22.91 0.61 -5.36
CA GLU A 54 22.07 -0.52 -5.01
C GLU A 54 22.79 -1.78 -5.46
N GLN A 55 23.21 -2.61 -4.50
CA GLN A 55 23.57 -3.97 -4.86
C GLN A 55 22.32 -4.52 -5.51
N ASP A 56 22.33 -4.70 -6.83
CA ASP A 56 21.28 -5.36 -7.59
C ASP A 56 21.17 -6.79 -7.08
N ARG A 57 20.52 -6.97 -5.92
CA ARG A 57 20.23 -8.28 -5.36
C ARG A 57 19.44 -9.02 -6.41
N SER A 58 19.78 -10.27 -6.69
CA SER A 58 18.94 -11.02 -7.62
C SER A 58 17.56 -11.27 -7.00
N VAL A 59 16.53 -11.52 -7.82
CA VAL A 59 15.21 -11.92 -7.31
C VAL A 59 15.33 -13.15 -6.40
N SER A 60 16.22 -14.08 -6.74
CA SER A 60 16.53 -15.25 -5.92
C SER A 60 17.11 -14.89 -4.54
N ASP A 61 18.01 -13.90 -4.45
CA ASP A 61 18.57 -13.44 -3.17
C ASP A 61 17.50 -12.78 -2.29
N LEU A 62 16.62 -11.99 -2.91
CA LEU A 62 15.48 -11.38 -2.22
C LEU A 62 14.53 -12.44 -1.67
N LEU A 63 14.22 -13.47 -2.47
CA LEU A 63 13.41 -14.60 -2.03
C LEU A 63 14.07 -15.37 -0.89
N ALA A 64 15.38 -15.65 -0.97
CA ALA A 64 16.10 -16.34 0.10
C ALA A 64 16.05 -15.55 1.43
N ALA A 65 16.19 -14.22 1.36
CA ALA A 65 16.05 -13.35 2.52
C ALA A 65 14.63 -13.37 3.10
N VAL A 66 13.59 -13.39 2.25
CA VAL A 66 12.19 -13.52 2.68
C VAL A 66 11.91 -14.90 3.26
N GLU A 67 12.41 -15.98 2.68
CA GLU A 67 12.17 -17.35 3.15
C GLU A 67 12.86 -17.66 4.46
N SER A 68 13.95 -16.96 4.76
CA SER A 68 14.75 -17.17 5.96
C SER A 68 13.85 -17.20 7.21
N PRO A 69 13.83 -18.32 7.97
CA PRO A 69 13.06 -18.41 9.21
C PRO A 69 13.62 -17.45 10.26
N HIS A 70 14.92 -17.16 10.16
CA HIS A 70 15.67 -16.17 10.90
C HIS A 70 16.69 -15.59 9.90
N GLY A 71 16.69 -14.27 9.66
CA GLY A 71 17.56 -13.64 8.65
C GLY A 71 19.00 -14.14 8.70
N GLU A 72 19.50 -14.65 7.58
CA GLU A 72 20.87 -15.15 7.45
C GLU A 72 21.83 -13.99 7.69
N LYS A 73 22.87 -14.19 8.52
CA LYS A 73 23.91 -13.18 8.76
C LYS A 73 24.71 -12.96 7.47
N LEU A 74 24.21 -12.15 6.55
CA LEU A 74 25.02 -11.69 5.43
C LEU A 74 25.97 -10.60 5.95
N LEU A 75 27.22 -11.00 6.19
CA LEU A 75 28.40 -10.19 6.51
C LEU A 75 28.45 -9.62 7.94
N ASP A 76 29.48 -10.06 8.68
CA ASP A 76 29.84 -9.77 10.09
C ASP A 76 30.06 -8.26 10.45
N VAL A 77 29.58 -7.31 9.65
CA VAL A 77 29.90 -5.88 9.77
C VAL A 77 28.67 -4.95 9.82
N ALA A 78 27.43 -5.42 9.60
CA ALA A 78 26.25 -4.54 9.58
C ALA A 78 25.39 -4.60 10.87
N LEU A 79 25.18 -3.43 11.48
CA LEU A 79 24.45 -3.17 12.75
C LEU A 79 22.90 -3.17 12.63
N MET A 80 22.30 -3.73 11.57
CA MET A 80 20.83 -3.65 11.38
C MET A 80 20.09 -4.75 12.17
N PRO A 81 18.94 -4.44 12.81
CA PRO A 81 18.05 -5.44 13.38
C PRO A 81 17.53 -6.39 12.28
N ARG A 82 17.58 -7.70 12.51
CA ARG A 82 17.32 -8.76 11.50
C ARG A 82 15.96 -8.65 10.80
N ASP A 83 14.92 -8.25 11.52
CA ASP A 83 13.59 -8.06 10.94
C ASP A 83 13.61 -6.99 9.85
N LYS A 84 14.46 -5.98 9.99
CA LYS A 84 14.60 -4.90 9.01
C LYS A 84 15.14 -5.39 7.68
N GLU A 85 16.03 -6.39 7.67
CA GLU A 85 16.57 -6.95 6.44
C GLU A 85 15.51 -7.76 5.67
N ILE A 86 14.73 -8.57 6.39
CA ILE A 86 13.61 -9.32 5.80
C ILE A 86 12.57 -8.34 5.22
N TRP A 87 12.21 -7.31 5.98
CA TRP A 87 11.26 -6.30 5.52
C TRP A 87 11.78 -5.46 4.35
N GLN A 88 13.08 -5.15 4.33
CA GLN A 88 13.69 -4.46 3.20
C GLN A 88 13.70 -5.35 1.96
N ALA A 89 14.07 -6.63 2.07
CA ALA A 89 14.04 -7.57 0.97
C ALA A 89 12.62 -7.81 0.45
N ALA A 90 11.65 -7.94 1.35
CA ALA A 90 10.23 -8.05 1.03
C ALA A 90 9.74 -6.82 0.25
N ARG A 91 10.08 -5.62 0.73
CA ARG A 91 9.72 -4.37 0.04
C ARG A 91 10.37 -4.26 -1.33
N GLU A 92 11.65 -4.60 -1.44
CA GLU A 92 12.36 -4.58 -2.72
C GLU A 92 11.75 -5.58 -3.70
N LEU A 93 11.46 -6.80 -3.24
CA LEU A 93 10.77 -7.81 -4.05
C LEU A 93 9.41 -7.30 -4.53
N ALA A 94 8.60 -6.68 -3.66
CA ALA A 94 7.32 -6.09 -4.05
C ALA A 94 7.47 -5.01 -5.13
N MET A 95 8.45 -4.10 -4.99
CA MET A 95 8.71 -3.06 -5.99
C MET A 95 9.10 -3.64 -7.36
N ARG A 96 9.87 -4.74 -7.38
CA ARG A 96 10.21 -5.44 -8.63
C ARG A 96 9.03 -6.17 -9.25
N LEU A 97 8.18 -6.79 -8.41
CA LEU A 97 6.96 -7.45 -8.88
C LEU A 97 5.95 -6.44 -9.44
N ASP A 98 5.88 -5.22 -8.90
CA ASP A 98 5.07 -4.12 -9.47
C ASP A 98 5.59 -3.69 -10.86
N LYS A 99 6.85 -3.98 -11.18
CA LYS A 99 7.49 -3.73 -12.48
C LYS A 99 7.90 -5.01 -13.21
N LYS A 100 7.21 -6.12 -12.94
CA LYS A 100 7.59 -7.46 -13.41
C LYS A 100 7.80 -7.57 -14.92
N GLU A 101 7.04 -6.82 -15.72
CA GLU A 101 7.15 -6.81 -17.18
C GLU A 101 8.51 -6.31 -17.70
N VAL A 102 9.25 -5.57 -16.87
CA VAL A 102 10.54 -4.97 -17.22
C VAL A 102 11.69 -5.60 -16.44
N GLU A 103 11.47 -5.86 -15.14
CA GLU A 103 12.55 -6.20 -14.21
C GLU A 103 12.64 -7.71 -13.87
N VAL A 104 11.65 -8.53 -14.25
CA VAL A 104 11.60 -9.95 -13.87
C VAL A 104 11.30 -10.83 -15.08
N THR A 105 12.16 -11.81 -15.34
CA THR A 105 11.94 -12.75 -16.45
C THR A 105 10.78 -13.71 -16.15
N PRO A 106 10.11 -14.28 -17.16
CA PRO A 106 9.05 -15.27 -16.94
C PRO A 106 9.52 -16.49 -16.11
N ALA A 107 10.78 -16.91 -16.28
CA ALA A 107 11.35 -18.02 -15.51
C ALA A 107 11.54 -17.64 -14.03
N GLU A 108 11.99 -16.42 -13.74
CA GLU A 108 12.08 -15.91 -12.37
C GLU A 108 10.70 -15.76 -11.73
N LEU A 109 9.67 -15.32 -12.48
CA LEU A 109 8.30 -15.27 -11.96
C LEU A 109 7.78 -16.66 -11.59
N SER A 110 8.04 -17.67 -12.41
CA SER A 110 7.67 -19.06 -12.07
C SER A 110 8.39 -19.54 -10.81
N ASP A 111 9.69 -19.23 -10.64
CA ASP A 111 10.43 -19.56 -9.42
C ASP A 111 9.86 -18.81 -8.20
N VAL A 112 9.57 -17.51 -8.32
CA VAL A 112 8.91 -16.70 -7.28
C VAL A 112 7.61 -17.36 -6.84
N VAL A 113 6.73 -17.71 -7.77
CA VAL A 113 5.44 -18.34 -7.45
C VAL A 113 5.65 -19.67 -6.75
N GLN A 114 6.52 -20.54 -7.26
CA GLN A 114 6.80 -21.84 -6.66
C GLN A 114 7.31 -21.70 -5.21
N ARG A 115 8.29 -20.81 -5.00
CA ARG A 115 8.95 -20.59 -3.72
C ARG A 115 8.03 -19.95 -2.70
N LEU A 116 7.32 -18.89 -3.08
CA LEU A 116 6.34 -18.25 -2.21
C LEU A 116 5.14 -19.15 -1.92
N SER A 117 4.69 -19.97 -2.87
CA SER A 117 3.64 -20.97 -2.63
C SER A 117 4.09 -21.99 -1.59
N ALA A 118 5.30 -22.54 -1.75
CA ALA A 118 5.87 -23.47 -0.78
C ALA A 118 6.08 -22.82 0.60
N LEU A 119 6.45 -21.53 0.65
CA LEU A 119 6.54 -20.78 1.90
C LEU A 119 5.16 -20.60 2.55
N SER A 120 4.14 -20.25 1.77
CA SER A 120 2.77 -20.11 2.25
C SER A 120 2.23 -21.42 2.83
N ASP A 121 2.51 -22.57 2.21
CA ASP A 121 2.10 -23.88 2.70
C ASP A 121 2.77 -24.22 4.04
N ARG A 122 4.06 -23.90 4.20
CA ARG A 122 4.77 -24.06 5.48
C ARG A 122 4.17 -23.17 6.57
N MET A 123 3.87 -21.91 6.25
CA MET A 123 3.28 -20.96 7.19
C MET A 123 1.85 -21.34 7.57
N LEU A 124 1.07 -21.87 6.62
CA LEU A 124 -0.28 -22.38 6.87
C LEU A 124 -0.24 -23.57 7.84
N ALA A 125 0.72 -24.49 7.64
CA ALA A 125 0.91 -25.64 8.51
C ALA A 125 1.27 -25.25 9.96
N SER A 126 1.93 -24.11 10.16
CA SER A 126 2.29 -23.59 11.49
C SER A 126 1.47 -22.37 11.92
N ALA A 127 0.30 -22.13 11.32
CA ALA A 127 -0.48 -20.90 11.51
C ALA A 127 -0.82 -20.62 12.98
N ARG A 128 -1.09 -21.66 13.78
CA ARG A 128 -1.44 -21.52 15.21
C ARG A 128 -0.31 -20.98 16.08
N ASP A 129 0.93 -21.13 15.63
CA ASP A 129 2.13 -20.74 16.37
C ASP A 129 2.71 -19.41 15.84
N LEU A 130 2.06 -18.77 14.86
CA LEU A 130 2.52 -17.49 14.32
C LEU A 130 2.28 -16.36 15.31
N GLY A 131 3.36 -15.72 15.76
CA GLY A 131 3.28 -14.41 16.40
C GLY A 131 2.97 -13.30 15.39
N LYS A 132 2.81 -12.07 15.88
CA LYS A 132 2.47 -10.88 15.08
C LYS A 132 3.36 -10.71 13.83
N THR A 133 4.68 -10.82 13.98
CA THR A 133 5.63 -10.71 12.84
C THR A 133 5.43 -11.83 11.82
N GLY A 134 5.08 -13.03 12.28
CA GLY A 134 4.77 -14.17 11.41
C GLY A 134 3.50 -13.94 10.58
N VAL A 135 2.45 -13.38 11.19
CA VAL A 135 1.22 -12.99 10.48
C VAL A 135 1.53 -11.93 9.43
N GLN A 136 2.25 -10.86 9.80
CA GLN A 136 2.62 -9.80 8.85
C GLN A 136 3.46 -10.35 7.67
N LYS A 137 4.39 -11.27 7.94
CA LYS A 137 5.15 -11.96 6.89
C LYS A 137 4.21 -12.77 5.99
N PHE A 138 3.18 -13.41 6.55
CA PHE A 138 2.22 -14.19 5.77
C PHE A 138 1.39 -13.28 4.84
N GLU A 139 0.90 -12.16 5.38
CA GLU A 139 0.19 -11.14 4.59
C GLU A 139 1.05 -10.66 3.42
N PHE A 140 2.35 -10.40 3.67
CA PHE A 140 3.30 -10.06 2.61
C PHE A 140 3.41 -11.16 1.55
N VAL A 141 3.57 -12.42 1.96
CA VAL A 141 3.70 -13.56 1.02
C VAL A 141 2.47 -13.66 0.11
N LEU A 142 1.26 -13.53 0.66
CA LEU A 142 0.02 -13.55 -0.12
C LEU A 142 -0.06 -12.37 -1.09
N ALA A 143 0.31 -11.18 -0.63
CA ALA A 143 0.31 -9.99 -1.46
C ALA A 143 1.38 -10.03 -2.57
N ALA A 144 2.52 -10.68 -2.32
CA ALA A 144 3.58 -10.91 -3.30
C ALA A 144 3.15 -11.96 -4.34
N LEU A 145 2.53 -13.07 -3.89
CA LEU A 145 1.92 -14.06 -4.79
C LEU A 145 0.90 -13.41 -5.73
N ALA A 146 0.03 -12.55 -5.20
CA ALA A 146 -0.96 -11.85 -6.01
C ALA A 146 -0.32 -10.96 -7.10
N ARG A 147 0.71 -10.18 -6.74
CA ARG A 147 1.42 -9.29 -7.67
C ARG A 147 2.11 -10.01 -8.82
N THR A 148 2.32 -11.33 -8.73
CA THR A 148 2.86 -12.09 -9.86
C THR A 148 1.89 -12.16 -11.04
N ASP A 149 0.58 -11.98 -10.81
CA ASP A 149 -0.51 -12.16 -11.80
C ASP A 149 -0.42 -13.53 -12.52
N ARG A 150 -0.01 -14.56 -11.78
CA ARG A 150 0.20 -15.91 -12.29
C ARG A 150 -0.93 -16.85 -11.85
N PRO A 151 -1.58 -17.57 -12.78
CA PRO A 151 -2.60 -18.57 -12.43
C PRO A 151 -2.08 -19.64 -11.45
N GLU A 152 -0.79 -19.95 -11.51
CA GLU A 152 -0.14 -20.93 -10.64
C GLU A 152 -0.18 -20.54 -9.15
N ALA A 153 -0.31 -19.25 -8.83
CA ALA A 153 -0.40 -18.74 -7.46
C ALA A 153 -1.80 -18.92 -6.82
N ILE A 154 -2.84 -19.06 -7.64
CA ILE A 154 -4.24 -19.05 -7.20
C ILE A 154 -4.51 -20.15 -6.18
N ALA A 155 -4.08 -21.39 -6.49
CA ALA A 155 -4.32 -22.53 -5.61
C ALA A 155 -3.68 -22.36 -4.22
N ALA A 156 -2.51 -21.72 -4.14
CA ALA A 156 -1.85 -21.44 -2.87
C ALA A 156 -2.63 -20.40 -2.04
N ILE A 157 -3.12 -19.34 -2.68
CA ILE A 157 -3.90 -18.30 -2.01
C ILE A 157 -5.27 -18.85 -1.56
N VAL A 158 -5.95 -19.64 -2.40
CA VAL A 158 -7.25 -20.25 -2.08
C VAL A 158 -7.16 -21.14 -0.83
N ARG A 159 -6.08 -21.93 -0.66
CA ARG A 159 -5.87 -22.73 0.57
C ARG A 159 -5.84 -21.88 1.84
N CYS A 160 -5.38 -20.63 1.72
CA CYS A 160 -5.27 -19.71 2.86
C CYS A 160 -6.63 -19.12 3.29
N LEU A 161 -7.70 -19.29 2.49
CA LEU A 161 -9.07 -18.89 2.86
C LEU A 161 -9.65 -19.73 4.00
N ASP A 162 -9.09 -20.92 4.27
CA ASP A 162 -9.51 -21.78 5.38
C ASP A 162 -8.54 -21.70 6.58
N CYS A 163 -7.65 -20.69 6.61
CA CYS A 163 -6.70 -20.49 7.70
C CYS A 163 -7.43 -20.20 9.03
N SER A 164 -6.90 -20.73 10.14
CA SER A 164 -7.44 -20.46 11.48
C SER A 164 -7.30 -19.00 11.92
N LEU A 165 -6.33 -18.26 11.35
CA LEU A 165 -6.11 -16.85 11.63
C LEU A 165 -6.95 -15.99 10.67
N TRP A 166 -7.78 -15.10 11.22
CA TRP A 166 -8.67 -14.27 10.42
C TRP A 166 -7.89 -13.25 9.56
N GLU A 167 -6.73 -12.78 10.04
CA GLU A 167 -5.86 -11.86 9.31
C GLU A 167 -5.39 -12.46 7.99
N VAL A 168 -5.05 -13.75 8.02
CA VAL A 168 -4.60 -14.51 6.84
C VAL A 168 -5.77 -14.73 5.87
N ARG A 169 -6.97 -15.08 6.38
CA ARG A 169 -8.16 -15.21 5.52
C ARG A 169 -8.48 -13.89 4.81
N ARG A 170 -8.53 -12.79 5.57
CA ARG A 170 -8.74 -11.44 5.03
C ARG A 170 -7.72 -11.10 3.95
N SER A 171 -6.43 -11.33 4.20
CA SER A 171 -5.37 -11.05 3.23
C SER A 171 -5.41 -11.97 2.00
N ALA A 172 -5.84 -13.22 2.15
CA ALA A 172 -6.05 -14.13 1.03
C ALA A 172 -7.22 -13.68 0.14
N VAL A 173 -8.33 -13.23 0.72
CA VAL A 173 -9.45 -12.63 -0.02
C VAL A 173 -8.98 -11.39 -0.79
N GLN A 174 -8.24 -10.49 -0.14
CA GLN A 174 -7.71 -9.28 -0.77
C GLN A 174 -6.75 -9.61 -1.94
N ALA A 175 -5.88 -10.61 -1.75
CA ALA A 175 -4.99 -11.10 -2.79
C ALA A 175 -5.78 -11.61 -4.01
N LEU A 176 -6.79 -12.45 -3.81
CA LEU A 176 -7.64 -12.96 -4.90
C LEU A 176 -8.42 -11.85 -5.60
N ALA A 177 -8.97 -10.88 -4.85
CA ALA A 177 -9.65 -9.73 -5.43
C ALA A 177 -8.71 -8.89 -6.31
N SER A 178 -7.45 -8.72 -5.90
CA SER A 178 -6.46 -8.01 -6.74
C SER A 178 -6.09 -8.79 -8.01
N MET A 179 -6.22 -10.11 -7.99
CA MET A 179 -6.00 -10.99 -9.14
C MET A 179 -7.26 -11.25 -9.99
N HIS A 180 -8.36 -10.53 -9.80
CA HIS A 180 -9.66 -10.85 -10.44
C HIS A 180 -9.62 -10.95 -11.98
N GLN A 181 -8.63 -10.34 -12.65
CA GLN A 181 -8.42 -10.44 -14.11
C GLN A 181 -7.58 -11.66 -14.54
N VAL A 182 -7.03 -12.43 -13.61
CA VAL A 182 -6.21 -13.62 -13.88
C VAL A 182 -7.12 -14.82 -14.12
N GLU A 183 -6.86 -15.55 -15.21
CA GLU A 183 -7.62 -16.74 -15.58
C GLU A 183 -7.68 -17.76 -14.44
N GLY A 184 -8.89 -18.27 -14.16
CA GLY A 184 -9.14 -19.29 -13.13
C GLY A 184 -9.37 -18.73 -11.71
N VAL A 185 -9.14 -17.44 -11.44
CA VAL A 185 -9.40 -16.87 -10.10
C VAL A 185 -10.87 -17.00 -9.73
N ARG A 186 -11.76 -16.57 -10.62
CA ARG A 186 -13.21 -16.63 -10.42
C ARG A 186 -13.67 -18.05 -10.07
N ASP A 187 -13.32 -19.03 -10.90
CA ASP A 187 -13.76 -20.41 -10.72
C ASP A 187 -13.26 -21.02 -9.41
N ALA A 188 -12.04 -20.67 -9.00
CA ALA A 188 -11.44 -21.19 -7.78
C ALA A 188 -11.90 -20.46 -6.50
N ALA A 189 -12.18 -19.15 -6.59
CA ALA A 189 -12.36 -18.28 -5.43
C ALA A 189 -13.81 -17.89 -5.14
N LEU A 190 -14.70 -17.88 -6.14
CA LEU A 190 -16.07 -17.36 -5.99
C LEU A 190 -16.83 -18.06 -4.84
N GLY A 191 -16.90 -19.39 -4.86
CA GLY A 191 -17.58 -20.18 -3.83
C GLY A 191 -17.00 -19.95 -2.41
N PRO A 192 -15.68 -20.09 -2.21
CA PRO A 192 -15.04 -19.77 -0.94
C PRO A 192 -15.28 -18.34 -0.45
N ILE A 193 -15.21 -17.33 -1.33
CA ILE A 193 -15.46 -15.92 -0.95
C ILE A 193 -16.92 -15.71 -0.58
N CYS A 194 -17.88 -16.30 -1.29
CA CYS A 194 -19.30 -16.28 -0.91
C CYS A 194 -19.52 -16.86 0.50
N ARG A 195 -18.89 -18.00 0.82
CA ARG A 195 -18.94 -18.60 2.16
C ARG A 195 -18.40 -17.64 3.21
N LEU A 196 -17.22 -17.07 2.98
CA LEU A 196 -16.61 -16.14 3.94
C LEU A 196 -17.44 -14.87 4.12
N ALA A 197 -18.06 -14.34 3.06
CA ALA A 197 -18.92 -13.17 3.15
C ALA A 197 -20.16 -13.42 4.03
N GLY A 198 -20.79 -14.58 3.92
CA GLY A 198 -22.01 -14.91 4.66
C GLY A 198 -21.79 -15.49 6.06
N GLU A 199 -20.68 -16.19 6.29
CA GLU A 199 -20.55 -17.11 7.43
C GLU A 199 -19.29 -16.91 8.28
N ASP A 200 -18.31 -16.10 7.85
CA ASP A 200 -17.09 -15.94 8.64
C ASP A 200 -17.40 -15.30 10.00
N PRO A 201 -16.88 -15.82 11.13
CA PRO A 201 -17.16 -15.24 12.43
C PRO A 201 -16.62 -13.81 12.59
N GLU A 202 -15.58 -13.45 11.86
CA GLU A 202 -14.94 -12.15 11.98
C GLU A 202 -15.53 -11.15 10.99
N PRO A 203 -16.14 -10.03 11.46
CA PRO A 203 -16.75 -9.04 10.58
C PRO A 203 -15.78 -8.46 9.55
N VAL A 204 -14.50 -8.24 9.90
CA VAL A 204 -13.52 -7.70 8.94
C VAL A 204 -13.27 -8.64 7.76
N VAL A 205 -13.40 -9.96 7.95
CA VAL A 205 -13.29 -10.94 6.86
C VAL A 205 -14.55 -10.88 6.00
N ARG A 206 -15.73 -10.79 6.62
CA ARG A 206 -17.00 -10.62 5.89
C ARG A 206 -17.02 -9.33 5.06
N THR A 207 -16.57 -8.21 5.62
CA THR A 207 -16.45 -6.91 4.95
C THR A 207 -15.59 -7.00 3.69
N VAL A 208 -14.38 -7.55 3.81
CA VAL A 208 -13.45 -7.68 2.68
C VAL A 208 -13.96 -8.70 1.66
N SER A 209 -14.64 -9.76 2.10
CA SER A 209 -15.25 -10.76 1.22
C SER A 209 -16.42 -10.20 0.42
N ALA A 210 -17.32 -9.45 1.06
CA ALA A 210 -18.41 -8.76 0.39
C ALA A 210 -17.86 -7.80 -0.67
N TYR A 211 -16.86 -6.98 -0.34
CA TYR A 211 -16.20 -6.09 -1.29
C TYR A 211 -15.54 -6.86 -2.45
N ALA A 212 -14.82 -7.96 -2.16
CA ALA A 212 -14.15 -8.77 -3.16
C ALA A 212 -15.13 -9.38 -4.19
N LEU A 213 -16.35 -9.72 -3.78
CA LEU A 213 -17.38 -10.21 -4.70
C LEU A 213 -17.72 -9.20 -5.81
N SER A 214 -17.56 -7.88 -5.57
CA SER A 214 -17.75 -6.88 -6.63
C SER A 214 -16.72 -6.92 -7.77
N PHE A 215 -15.62 -7.64 -7.58
CA PHE A 215 -14.57 -7.82 -8.60
C PHE A 215 -14.55 -9.23 -9.17
N VAL A 216 -14.80 -10.23 -8.32
CA VAL A 216 -14.64 -11.65 -8.67
C VAL A 216 -15.92 -12.24 -9.28
N ALA A 217 -17.09 -11.73 -8.90
CA ALA A 217 -18.38 -12.23 -9.41
C ALA A 217 -18.84 -11.45 -10.65
N ASP A 218 -19.66 -12.11 -11.46
CA ASP A 218 -20.43 -11.50 -12.55
C ASP A 218 -21.87 -11.19 -12.11
N PRO A 219 -22.57 -10.27 -12.80
CA PRO A 219 -23.99 -10.00 -12.58
C PRO A 219 -24.92 -11.22 -12.69
N SER A 220 -24.48 -12.31 -13.31
CA SER A 220 -25.25 -13.56 -13.42
C SER A 220 -25.02 -14.53 -12.25
N ASP A 221 -24.09 -14.26 -11.33
CA ASP A 221 -23.77 -15.16 -10.22
C ASP A 221 -24.80 -15.06 -9.09
N ALA A 222 -25.89 -15.83 -9.24
CA ALA A 222 -26.99 -15.86 -8.27
C ALA A 222 -26.51 -16.11 -6.84
N ALA A 223 -25.51 -17.00 -6.63
CA ALA A 223 -24.99 -17.28 -5.29
C ALA A 223 -24.33 -16.05 -4.63
N ALA A 224 -23.62 -15.22 -5.40
CA ALA A 224 -23.04 -13.98 -4.87
C ALA A 224 -24.14 -12.96 -4.56
N ILE A 225 -25.11 -12.80 -5.46
CA ILE A 225 -26.26 -11.90 -5.26
C ILE A 225 -27.07 -12.32 -4.03
N ASP A 226 -27.33 -13.61 -3.86
CA ASP A 226 -28.12 -14.15 -2.74
C ASP A 226 -27.43 -13.91 -1.40
N VAL A 227 -26.12 -14.20 -1.30
CA VAL A 227 -25.35 -13.94 -0.08
C VAL A 227 -25.34 -12.45 0.26
N LEU A 228 -25.03 -11.59 -0.70
CA LEU A 228 -24.99 -10.14 -0.47
C LEU A 228 -26.38 -9.57 -0.11
N THR A 229 -27.44 -10.07 -0.73
CA THR A 229 -28.83 -9.70 -0.41
C THR A 229 -29.19 -10.15 1.01
N GLY A 230 -28.79 -11.36 1.40
CA GLY A 230 -28.96 -11.87 2.75
C GLY A 230 -28.26 -11.00 3.80
N ILE A 231 -27.06 -10.49 3.50
CA ILE A 231 -26.35 -9.54 4.37
C ILE A 231 -27.16 -8.24 4.52
N CYS A 232 -27.71 -7.68 3.44
CA CYS A 232 -28.46 -6.41 3.52
C CYS A 232 -29.84 -6.54 4.19
N THR A 233 -30.46 -7.73 4.17
CA THR A 233 -31.86 -7.92 4.59
C THR A 233 -32.03 -8.82 5.82
N GLY A 234 -30.97 -9.51 6.24
CA GLY A 234 -30.97 -10.41 7.39
C GLY A 234 -30.58 -9.72 8.69
N ASP A 235 -30.05 -10.52 9.62
CA ASP A 235 -29.68 -10.09 10.98
C ASP A 235 -28.22 -9.63 11.10
N GLU A 236 -27.56 -9.27 10.00
CA GLU A 236 -26.20 -8.71 10.08
C GLU A 236 -26.24 -7.42 10.91
N SER A 237 -25.28 -7.31 11.84
CA SER A 237 -25.22 -6.19 12.79
C SER A 237 -24.06 -5.25 12.47
N ASP A 238 -23.05 -5.74 11.76
CA ASP A 238 -21.91 -4.93 11.37
C ASP A 238 -22.25 -4.07 10.15
N ARG A 239 -22.25 -2.75 10.37
CA ARG A 239 -22.63 -1.78 9.33
C ARG A 239 -21.63 -1.74 8.18
N GLU A 240 -20.35 -1.97 8.42
CA GLU A 240 -19.35 -1.98 7.34
C GLU A 240 -19.59 -3.17 6.41
N VAL A 241 -19.99 -4.33 6.95
CA VAL A 241 -20.35 -5.51 6.15
C VAL A 241 -21.58 -5.19 5.28
N ILE A 242 -22.62 -4.59 5.86
CA ILE A 242 -23.84 -4.20 5.16
C ILE A 242 -23.56 -3.18 4.04
N TRP A 243 -22.78 -2.13 4.32
CA TRP A 243 -22.44 -1.13 3.31
C TRP A 243 -21.66 -1.73 2.15
N ASN A 244 -20.65 -2.57 2.43
CA ASN A 244 -19.88 -3.22 1.37
C ASN A 244 -20.73 -4.19 0.56
N ALA A 245 -21.70 -4.86 1.18
CA ALA A 245 -22.64 -5.70 0.45
C ALA A 245 -23.56 -4.88 -0.47
N ALA A 246 -24.09 -3.75 0.01
CA ALA A 246 -24.93 -2.86 -0.80
C ALA A 246 -24.16 -2.26 -1.99
N LEU A 247 -22.93 -1.80 -1.77
CA LEU A 247 -22.05 -1.31 -2.85
C LEU A 247 -21.75 -2.41 -3.88
N SER A 248 -21.52 -3.64 -3.41
CA SER A 248 -21.20 -4.77 -4.29
C SER A 248 -22.40 -5.23 -5.09
N LEU A 249 -23.59 -5.28 -4.48
CA LEU A 249 -24.86 -5.54 -5.19
C LEU A 249 -25.08 -4.52 -6.31
N ALA A 250 -24.85 -3.23 -6.03
CA ALA A 250 -25.01 -2.19 -7.02
C ALA A 250 -24.09 -2.39 -8.23
N ARG A 251 -22.80 -2.68 -7.99
CA ARG A 251 -21.81 -2.98 -9.04
C ARG A 251 -22.18 -4.22 -9.87
N LEU A 252 -22.83 -5.20 -9.26
CA LEU A 252 -23.39 -6.38 -9.93
C LEU A 252 -24.75 -6.09 -10.61
N GLY A 253 -25.20 -4.83 -10.65
CA GLY A 253 -26.47 -4.43 -11.26
C GLY A 253 -27.73 -4.79 -10.45
N SER A 254 -27.57 -5.22 -9.21
CA SER A 254 -28.69 -5.63 -8.36
C SER A 254 -29.17 -4.48 -7.45
N PRO A 255 -30.47 -4.12 -7.50
CA PRO A 255 -31.04 -3.08 -6.64
C PRO A 255 -31.34 -3.56 -5.21
N ALA A 256 -30.99 -4.79 -4.84
CA ALA A 256 -31.35 -5.36 -3.53
C ALA A 256 -30.77 -4.57 -2.34
N GLY A 257 -29.65 -3.86 -2.52
CA GLY A 257 -29.04 -2.97 -1.52
C GLY A 257 -29.55 -1.53 -1.54
N ARG A 258 -30.65 -1.23 -2.25
CA ARG A 258 -31.13 0.14 -2.50
C ARG A 258 -31.37 0.96 -1.24
N SER A 259 -31.94 0.36 -0.19
CA SER A 259 -32.26 1.08 1.05
C SER A 259 -30.98 1.65 1.68
N GLU A 260 -29.96 0.82 1.77
CA GLU A 260 -28.65 1.20 2.29
C GLU A 260 -27.96 2.22 1.40
N LEU A 261 -28.02 2.07 0.07
CA LEU A 261 -27.44 3.08 -0.85
C LEU A 261 -28.10 4.45 -0.70
N ARG A 262 -29.42 4.50 -0.44
CA ARG A 262 -30.12 5.77 -0.15
C ARG A 262 -29.52 6.45 1.08
N ASP A 263 -29.32 5.70 2.16
CA ASP A 263 -28.70 6.22 3.39
C ASP A 263 -27.25 6.66 3.13
N MET A 264 -26.49 5.89 2.35
CA MET A 264 -25.09 6.20 2.02
C MET A 264 -24.93 7.44 1.13
N LEU A 265 -25.95 7.84 0.38
CA LEU A 265 -25.97 9.09 -0.40
C LEU A 265 -26.33 10.33 0.45
N ASP A 266 -26.74 10.14 1.70
CA ASP A 266 -27.04 11.22 2.63
C ASP A 266 -25.77 11.62 3.42
N ARG A 267 -25.27 12.82 3.19
CA ARG A 267 -24.11 13.34 3.96
C ARG A 267 -24.39 13.36 5.47
N THR A 268 -25.61 13.69 5.88
CA THR A 268 -25.97 13.82 7.30
C THR A 268 -25.97 12.46 8.00
N TYR A 269 -26.29 11.38 7.27
CA TYR A 269 -26.16 10.02 7.76
C TYR A 269 -24.74 9.74 8.27
N TRP A 270 -23.72 10.05 7.46
CA TRP A 270 -22.33 9.83 7.84
C TRP A 270 -21.82 10.74 8.95
N SER A 271 -22.19 12.02 8.92
CA SER A 271 -21.67 12.98 9.89
C SER A 271 -22.33 12.89 11.26
N GLU A 272 -23.58 12.45 11.33
CA GLU A 272 -24.38 12.51 12.57
C GLU A 272 -24.84 11.14 13.08
N LYS A 273 -25.15 10.18 12.20
CA LYS A 273 -25.79 8.91 12.58
C LYS A 273 -24.83 7.74 12.69
N VAL A 274 -23.62 7.87 12.14
CA VAL A 274 -22.59 6.82 12.15
C VAL A 274 -21.45 7.23 13.08
N PRO A 275 -21.45 6.78 14.35
CA PRO A 275 -20.33 7.05 15.24
C PRO A 275 -19.10 6.26 14.80
N MET A 276 -17.96 6.94 14.69
CA MET A 276 -16.67 6.29 14.46
C MET A 276 -16.01 6.00 15.79
N ARG A 277 -15.61 4.74 16.00
CA ARG A 277 -14.81 4.35 17.15
C ARG A 277 -13.35 4.72 16.90
N VAL A 278 -12.89 5.80 17.53
CA VAL A 278 -11.52 6.32 17.39
C VAL A 278 -10.72 6.00 18.64
N GLU A 279 -9.55 5.39 18.48
CA GLU A 279 -8.61 5.18 19.58
C GLU A 279 -7.93 6.52 19.91
N GLN A 280 -8.22 7.09 21.09
CA GLN A 280 -7.57 8.31 21.57
C GLN A 280 -6.28 8.03 22.35
N SER A 281 -6.18 6.86 22.95
CA SER A 281 -5.02 6.38 23.71
C SER A 281 -5.02 4.85 23.69
N PRO A 282 -3.88 4.17 23.92
CA PRO A 282 -3.81 2.71 23.85
C PRO A 282 -4.90 2.03 24.69
N GLY A 283 -5.85 1.38 24.03
CA GLY A 283 -7.00 0.70 24.67
C GLY A 283 -8.18 1.60 25.06
N GLN A 284 -8.11 2.92 24.83
CA GLN A 284 -9.20 3.87 25.06
C GLN A 284 -9.81 4.34 23.74
N PHE A 285 -11.07 3.98 23.54
CA PHE A 285 -11.84 4.35 22.36
C PHE A 285 -12.93 5.36 22.73
N VAL A 286 -13.11 6.36 21.88
CA VAL A 286 -14.24 7.27 21.95
C VAL A 286 -15.05 7.18 20.67
N GLU A 287 -16.33 7.49 20.76
CA GLU A 287 -17.14 7.77 19.58
C GLU A 287 -16.87 9.21 19.14
N ALA A 288 -16.47 9.37 17.89
CA ALA A 288 -16.26 10.65 17.25
C ALA A 288 -17.08 10.71 15.95
N PRO A 289 -17.53 11.90 15.51
CA PRO A 289 -18.10 12.05 14.19
C PRO A 289 -17.05 11.71 13.13
N MET A 290 -17.51 11.21 11.99
CA MET A 290 -16.65 10.94 10.85
C MET A 290 -16.01 12.23 10.32
N SER A 291 -14.73 12.17 9.94
CA SER A 291 -14.05 13.31 9.34
C SER A 291 -14.65 13.65 7.98
N ALA A 292 -14.68 14.94 7.61
CA ALA A 292 -15.24 15.38 6.33
C ALA A 292 -14.66 14.62 5.12
N SER A 293 -13.34 14.38 5.10
CA SER A 293 -12.67 13.60 4.04
C SER A 293 -13.22 12.18 3.92
N ARG A 294 -13.45 11.50 5.05
CA ARG A 294 -13.96 10.13 5.04
C ARG A 294 -15.44 10.09 4.64
N VAL A 295 -16.22 11.10 5.03
CA VAL A 295 -17.59 11.26 4.52
C VAL A 295 -17.59 11.41 2.99
N ASP A 296 -16.67 12.22 2.45
CA ASP A 296 -16.55 12.42 1.01
C ASP A 296 -16.20 11.10 0.29
N GLU A 297 -15.28 10.30 0.83
CA GLU A 297 -14.91 8.99 0.30
C GLU A 297 -16.12 8.04 0.22
N HIS A 298 -16.93 7.97 1.29
CA HIS A 298 -18.12 7.12 1.30
C HIS A 298 -19.21 7.59 0.33
N LEU A 299 -19.44 8.91 0.22
CA LEU A 299 -20.36 9.47 -0.77
C LEU A 299 -19.90 9.17 -2.19
N ILE A 300 -18.61 9.34 -2.48
CA ILE A 300 -18.03 9.03 -3.80
C ILE A 300 -18.21 7.55 -4.13
N ALA A 301 -17.98 6.65 -3.18
CA ALA A 301 -18.20 5.22 -3.38
C ALA A 301 -19.68 4.88 -3.65
N ALA A 302 -20.61 5.52 -2.93
CA ALA A 302 -22.05 5.33 -3.15
C ALA A 302 -22.50 5.87 -4.52
N ILE A 303 -22.03 7.04 -4.94
CA ILE A 303 -22.30 7.62 -6.27
C ILE A 303 -21.79 6.68 -7.37
N ASP A 304 -20.57 6.16 -7.21
CA ASP A 304 -19.97 5.21 -8.15
C ASP A 304 -20.78 3.91 -8.23
N ALA A 305 -21.19 3.35 -7.09
CA ALA A 305 -22.05 2.18 -7.02
C ALA A 305 -23.40 2.39 -7.74
N VAL A 306 -24.08 3.51 -7.46
CA VAL A 306 -25.37 3.85 -8.09
C VAL A 306 -25.27 4.00 -9.60
N SER A 307 -24.11 4.38 -10.14
CA SER A 307 -23.91 4.48 -11.60
C SER A 307 -24.09 3.16 -12.35
N HIS A 308 -24.08 2.02 -11.65
CA HIS A 308 -24.30 0.69 -12.20
C HIS A 308 -25.78 0.25 -12.13
N LEU A 309 -26.67 1.11 -11.63
CA LEU A 309 -28.09 0.82 -11.44
C LEU A 309 -28.99 1.68 -12.32
N GLU A 310 -30.10 1.09 -12.76
CA GLU A 310 -31.20 1.78 -13.47
C GLU A 310 -32.28 2.26 -12.47
N ASP A 311 -31.88 2.81 -11.32
CA ASP A 311 -32.81 3.28 -10.28
C ASP A 311 -32.95 4.81 -10.28
N GLU A 312 -34.05 5.33 -10.83
CA GLU A 312 -34.28 6.77 -10.94
C GLU A 312 -34.38 7.52 -9.60
N GLU A 313 -34.80 6.84 -8.54
CA GLU A 313 -34.87 7.45 -7.21
C GLU A 313 -33.45 7.75 -6.71
N LEU A 314 -32.56 6.77 -6.79
CA LEU A 314 -31.15 6.94 -6.43
C LEU A 314 -30.45 7.97 -7.32
N TRP A 315 -30.72 7.97 -8.63
CA TRP A 315 -30.19 8.99 -9.54
C TRP A 315 -30.69 10.40 -9.23
N SER A 316 -31.91 10.56 -8.73
CA SER A 316 -32.40 11.85 -8.26
C SER A 316 -31.63 12.34 -7.03
N LEU A 317 -31.24 11.44 -6.13
CA LEU A 317 -30.40 11.76 -4.97
C LEU A 317 -28.99 12.15 -5.39
N VAL A 318 -28.39 11.41 -6.34
CA VAL A 318 -27.07 11.75 -6.92
C VAL A 318 -27.10 13.16 -7.54
N ARG A 319 -28.14 13.53 -8.28
CA ARG A 319 -28.31 14.90 -8.81
C ARG A 319 -28.44 15.94 -7.70
N GLY A 320 -29.07 15.61 -6.58
CA GLY A 320 -29.13 16.48 -5.41
C GLY A 320 -27.75 16.87 -4.86
N LEU A 321 -26.75 15.98 -5.01
CA LEU A 321 -25.38 16.19 -4.56
C LEU A 321 -24.56 17.13 -5.46
N GLU A 322 -25.10 17.66 -6.57
CA GLU A 322 -24.45 18.74 -7.34
C GLU A 322 -24.22 20.02 -6.53
N ARG A 323 -24.95 20.17 -5.41
CA ARG A 323 -24.85 21.28 -4.45
C ARG A 323 -24.11 20.90 -3.17
N ASP A 324 -23.47 19.74 -3.14
CA ASP A 324 -22.71 19.28 -1.97
C ASP A 324 -21.54 20.24 -1.66
N PRO A 325 -21.22 20.51 -0.38
CA PRO A 325 -20.13 21.41 -0.01
C PRO A 325 -18.74 20.90 -0.42
N SER A 326 -18.56 19.60 -0.66
CA SER A 326 -17.29 19.03 -1.12
C SER A 326 -17.14 19.09 -2.63
N LEU A 327 -16.10 19.77 -3.10
CA LEU A 327 -15.78 19.83 -4.53
C LEU A 327 -15.46 18.46 -5.13
N SER A 328 -14.89 17.54 -4.34
CA SER A 328 -14.58 16.18 -4.80
C SER A 328 -15.87 15.39 -5.06
N VAL A 329 -16.88 15.53 -4.20
CA VAL A 329 -18.20 14.92 -4.40
C VAL A 329 -18.88 15.50 -5.62
N VAL A 330 -18.92 16.84 -5.75
CA VAL A 330 -19.51 17.52 -6.93
C VAL A 330 -18.82 17.08 -8.22
N HIS A 331 -17.49 16.94 -8.22
CA HIS A 331 -16.75 16.47 -9.39
C HIS A 331 -17.16 15.04 -9.78
N LYS A 332 -17.26 14.13 -8.82
CA LYS A 332 -17.70 12.75 -9.08
C LYS A 332 -19.14 12.69 -9.59
N VAL A 333 -20.06 13.48 -9.02
CA VAL A 333 -21.44 13.58 -9.49
C VAL A 333 -21.49 13.97 -10.97
N ARG A 334 -20.76 15.02 -11.37
CA ARG A 334 -20.71 15.46 -12.78
C ARG A 334 -20.12 14.39 -13.68
N GLU A 335 -19.01 13.77 -13.29
CA GLU A 335 -18.38 12.67 -14.03
C GLU A 335 -19.36 11.53 -14.32
N VAL A 336 -20.14 11.14 -13.31
CA VAL A 336 -21.10 10.03 -13.43
C VAL A 336 -22.34 10.43 -14.24
N LEU A 337 -22.85 11.66 -14.09
CA LEU A 337 -23.98 12.17 -14.88
C LEU A 337 -23.64 12.34 -16.36
N GLU A 338 -22.41 12.75 -16.69
CA GLU A 338 -21.93 12.85 -18.08
C GLU A 338 -21.86 11.48 -18.77
N LYS A 339 -21.57 10.42 -18.00
CA LYS A 339 -21.50 9.04 -18.50
C LYS A 339 -22.86 8.34 -18.56
N ARG A 340 -23.88 8.88 -17.88
CA ARG A 340 -25.22 8.26 -17.88
C ARG A 340 -25.74 8.21 -19.31
N PRO A 341 -26.10 7.03 -19.85
CA PRO A 341 -26.74 6.94 -21.15
C PRO A 341 -27.98 7.83 -21.13
N SER A 342 -28.07 8.82 -22.02
CA SER A 342 -29.28 9.63 -22.12
C SER A 342 -30.43 8.69 -22.50
N ASP A 343 -31.52 8.70 -21.72
CA ASP A 343 -32.76 7.91 -21.90
C ASP A 343 -33.51 8.26 -23.22
N GLY A 344 -32.83 8.39 -24.35
CA GLY A 344 -33.34 9.01 -25.57
C GLY A 344 -32.75 8.48 -26.87
N GLY A 345 -32.60 7.15 -26.99
CA GLY A 345 -32.13 6.51 -28.22
C GLY A 345 -32.65 5.09 -28.43
N ALA A 346 -33.93 4.83 -28.16
CA ALA A 346 -34.63 3.61 -28.56
C ALA A 346 -35.97 3.96 -29.20
#